data_AF-A0A7V5Q0Y8-F1
#
_entry.id   AF-A0A7V5Q0Y8-F1
#
_cell.length_a   1.000
_cell.length_b   1.000
_cell.length_c   1.000
_cell.angle_alpha   90.00
_cell.angle_beta   90.00
_cell.angle_gamma   90.00
#
_symmetry.space_group_name_H-M   'P 1'
#
loop_
_entity.id
_entity.type
_entity.pdbx_description
1 polymer ?
#
loop_
_entity_poly.entity_id
_entity_poly.type
_entity_poly.pdbx_seq_one_letter_code
_entity_poly.pdbx_strand_id
1 'polypeptide(L)'
;MEIDLRDFEPFYTWIGHAIVLALIAIPVLSFVGVIVGYIVSAVRYGPIEGTIAVARGIGTAFAHDFRYFSLRRTVAIARVAMKEAIRRKVLVVFVVFAIMFLFAGFFLDTKSEHPARLYLSFVLTTTTFLVLFLALFVSVFSLPSDIAHRTIYTVVTKPVRASEIVLGRILGFTAIGTLILAGMLVGSYVFVVRGMRHTHAVDGALEATEGPDGKRRWQGITTLDRHHRHKFT
;
A
#
# COMPACT_ATOMS: atom_id res chain seq x y z
N MET A 1 -30.18 -4.11 -6.30
CA MET A 1 -28.89 -4.67 -6.78
C MET A 1 -28.40 -5.59 -5.69
N GLU A 2 -28.64 -6.90 -5.82
CA GLU A 2 -28.03 -7.88 -4.92
C GLU A 2 -26.52 -7.87 -5.20
N ILE A 3 -25.75 -7.50 -4.18
CA ILE A 3 -24.30 -7.60 -4.23
C ILE A 3 -24.00 -9.07 -3.91
N ASP A 4 -23.74 -9.89 -4.93
CA ASP A 4 -23.30 -11.27 -4.71
C ASP A 4 -21.87 -11.24 -4.18
N LEU A 5 -21.65 -11.79 -2.99
CA LEU A 5 -20.33 -11.89 -2.37
C LEU A 5 -19.37 -12.74 -3.21
N ARG A 6 -19.89 -13.52 -4.17
CA ARG A 6 -19.11 -14.32 -5.12
C ARG A 6 -18.46 -13.51 -6.23
N ASP A 7 -18.89 -12.28 -6.49
CA ASP A 7 -18.25 -11.39 -7.47
C ASP A 7 -16.92 -10.80 -6.96
N PHE A 8 -16.63 -10.95 -5.66
CA PHE A 8 -15.41 -10.47 -5.05
C PHE A 8 -14.42 -11.61 -4.84
N GLU A 9 -13.29 -11.52 -5.56
CA GLU A 9 -12.15 -12.40 -5.34
C GLU A 9 -11.65 -12.27 -3.88
N PRO A 10 -11.58 -13.38 -3.12
CA PRO A 10 -11.06 -13.35 -1.77
C PRO A 10 -9.60 -12.93 -1.70
N PHE A 11 -9.21 -12.12 -0.71
CA PHE A 11 -7.84 -11.60 -0.58
C PHE A 11 -6.73 -12.68 -0.66
N TYR A 12 -7.00 -13.89 -0.19
CA TYR A 12 -6.01 -14.97 -0.19
C TYR A 12 -5.64 -15.47 -1.60
N THR A 13 -6.49 -15.27 -2.62
CA THR A 13 -6.20 -15.69 -4.00
C THR A 13 -5.04 -14.90 -4.61
N TRP A 14 -4.81 -13.69 -4.09
CA TRP A 14 -3.71 -12.82 -4.47
C TRP A 14 -2.35 -13.24 -3.89
N ILE A 15 -2.34 -13.93 -2.74
CA ILE A 15 -1.09 -14.26 -2.03
C ILE A 15 -0.20 -15.17 -2.88
N GLY A 16 -0.79 -16.16 -3.55
CA GLY A 16 -0.05 -17.07 -4.43
C GLY A 16 0.64 -16.34 -5.58
N HIS A 17 -0.11 -15.51 -6.30
CA HIS A 17 0.41 -14.69 -7.40
C HIS A 17 1.49 -13.72 -6.93
N ALA A 18 1.29 -13.07 -5.77
CA ALA A 18 2.27 -12.14 -5.21
C ALA A 18 3.61 -12.83 -4.87
N ILE A 19 3.57 -14.06 -4.32
CA ILE A 19 4.78 -14.84 -4.03
C ILE A 19 5.54 -15.19 -5.31
N VAL A 20 4.83 -15.62 -6.35
CA VAL A 20 5.45 -15.93 -7.66
C VAL A 20 6.12 -14.69 -8.24
N LEU A 21 5.42 -13.55 -8.24
CA LEU A 21 5.99 -12.27 -8.69
C LEU A 21 7.22 -11.87 -7.88
N ALA A 22 7.21 -12.06 -6.56
CA ALA A 22 8.36 -11.77 -5.71
C ALA A 22 9.55 -12.68 -6.03
N LEU A 23 9.31 -13.98 -6.24
CA LEU A 23 10.35 -14.95 -6.61
C LEU A 23 10.99 -14.64 -7.98
N ILE A 24 10.26 -14.01 -8.89
CA ILE A 24 10.79 -13.55 -10.19
C ILE A 24 11.48 -12.18 -10.05
N ALA A 25 10.89 -11.24 -9.31
CA ALA A 25 11.40 -9.88 -9.20
C ALA A 25 12.74 -9.80 -8.48
N ILE A 26 12.95 -10.56 -7.41
CA ILE A 26 14.21 -10.57 -6.63
C ILE A 26 15.43 -10.92 -7.49
N PRO A 27 15.45 -12.05 -8.23
CA PRO A 27 16.59 -12.41 -9.07
C PRO A 27 16.77 -11.43 -10.24
N VAL A 28 15.68 -10.95 -10.85
CA VAL A 28 15.76 -9.94 -11.92
C VAL A 28 16.41 -8.65 -11.42
N LEU A 29 15.97 -8.12 -10.28
CA LEU A 29 16.57 -6.92 -9.68
C LEU A 29 18.01 -7.14 -9.23
N SER A 30 18.33 -8.32 -8.70
CA SER A 30 19.70 -8.68 -8.32
C SER A 30 20.61 -8.73 -9.55
N PHE A 31 20.13 -9.32 -10.65
CA PHE A 31 20.85 -9.40 -11.91
C PHE A 31 21.08 -8.01 -12.51
N VAL A 32 20.05 -7.15 -12.53
CA VAL A 32 20.18 -5.75 -12.95
C VAL A 32 21.20 -5.01 -12.08
N GLY A 33 21.15 -5.20 -10.75
CA GLY A 33 22.12 -4.61 -9.83
C GLY A 33 23.56 -5.04 -10.11
N VAL A 34 23.79 -6.32 -10.42
CA VAL A 34 25.11 -6.84 -10.82
C VAL A 34 25.56 -6.23 -12.15
N ILE A 35 24.68 -6.13 -13.14
CA ILE A 35 24.99 -5.48 -14.43
C ILE A 35 25.39 -4.03 -14.22
N VAL A 36 24.61 -3.26 -13.45
CA VAL A 36 24.92 -1.86 -13.16
C VAL A 36 26.26 -1.76 -12.41
N GLY A 37 26.49 -2.62 -11.42
CA GLY A 37 27.75 -2.70 -10.70
C GLY A 37 28.94 -2.99 -11.63
N TYR A 38 28.77 -3.91 -12.57
CA TYR A 38 29.76 -4.21 -13.60
C TYR A 38 30.05 -3.01 -14.50
N ILE A 39 29.02 -2.34 -15.02
CA ILE A 39 29.18 -1.15 -15.87
C ILE A 39 29.97 -0.07 -15.13
N VAL A 40 29.58 0.24 -13.87
CA VAL A 40 30.28 1.23 -13.06
C VAL A 40 31.74 0.84 -12.79
N SER A 41 31.99 -0.44 -12.50
CA SER A 41 33.34 -0.93 -12.24
C SER A 41 34.21 -0.95 -13.50
N ALA A 42 33.63 -1.31 -14.64
CA ALA A 42 34.30 -1.32 -15.94
C ALA A 42 34.69 0.10 -16.37
N VAL A 43 33.84 1.10 -16.12
CA VAL A 43 34.13 2.51 -16.39
C VAL A 43 35.22 3.06 -15.48
N ARG A 44 35.29 2.62 -14.20
CA ARG A 44 36.26 3.15 -13.22
C ARG A 44 37.64 2.50 -13.27
N TYR A 45 37.71 1.18 -13.47
CA TYR A 45 38.94 0.39 -13.32
C TYR A 45 39.32 -0.38 -14.60
N GLY A 46 38.51 -0.28 -15.66
CA GLY A 46 38.68 -1.04 -16.90
C GLY A 46 37.90 -2.37 -16.92
N PRO A 47 37.69 -2.98 -18.10
CA PRO A 47 36.80 -4.14 -18.26
C PRO A 47 37.24 -5.36 -17.46
N ILE A 48 38.55 -5.67 -17.48
CA ILE A 48 39.10 -6.87 -16.84
C ILE A 48 39.04 -6.71 -15.31
N GLU A 49 39.55 -5.60 -14.77
CA GLU A 49 39.47 -5.36 -13.32
C GLU A 49 38.02 -5.21 -12.83
N GLY A 50 37.13 -4.69 -13.68
CA GLY A 50 35.70 -4.60 -13.41
C GLY A 50 35.05 -5.96 -13.19
N THR A 51 35.36 -6.96 -14.02
CA THR A 51 34.86 -8.33 -13.80
C THR A 51 35.38 -8.94 -12.51
N ILE A 52 36.66 -8.74 -12.17
CA ILE A 52 37.27 -9.27 -10.95
C ILE A 52 36.66 -8.60 -9.70
N ALA A 53 36.40 -7.30 -9.75
CA ALA A 53 35.75 -6.57 -8.66
C ALA A 53 34.34 -7.11 -8.39
N VAL A 54 33.55 -7.36 -9.44
CA VAL A 54 32.21 -7.95 -9.31
C VAL A 54 32.28 -9.39 -8.81
N ALA A 55 33.18 -10.22 -9.35
CA ALA A 55 33.35 -11.62 -8.94
C ALA A 55 33.77 -11.72 -7.46
N ARG A 56 34.69 -10.86 -6.99
CA ARG A 56 35.06 -10.76 -5.57
C ARG A 56 33.89 -10.27 -4.72
N GLY A 57 33.14 -9.27 -5.17
CA GLY A 57 31.96 -8.77 -4.47
C GLY A 57 30.88 -9.85 -4.28
N ILE A 58 30.58 -10.61 -5.33
CA ILE A 58 29.64 -11.74 -5.27
C ILE A 58 30.20 -12.85 -4.37
N GLY A 59 31.46 -13.25 -4.56
CA GLY A 59 32.09 -14.31 -3.77
C GLY A 59 32.13 -14.00 -2.27
N THR A 60 32.46 -12.77 -1.89
CA THR A 60 32.45 -12.35 -0.49
C THR A 60 31.03 -12.28 0.10
N ALA A 61 30.05 -11.81 -0.68
CA ALA A 61 28.65 -11.83 -0.26
C ALA A 61 28.14 -13.25 0.00
N PHE A 62 28.32 -14.19 -0.93
CA PHE A 62 27.83 -15.55 -0.76
C PHE A 62 28.61 -16.35 0.30
N ALA A 63 29.94 -16.26 0.32
CA ALA A 63 30.77 -17.05 1.23
C ALA A 63 30.66 -16.57 2.69
N HIS A 64 30.51 -15.26 2.91
CA HIS A 64 30.59 -14.69 4.25
C HIS A 64 29.23 -14.28 4.81
N ASP A 65 28.29 -13.74 4.03
CA ASP A 65 27.04 -13.18 4.58
C ASP A 65 25.98 -14.24 4.90
N PHE A 66 25.90 -15.32 4.13
CA PHE A 66 24.86 -16.34 4.35
C PHE A 66 25.06 -17.12 5.65
N ARG A 67 26.32 -17.37 6.04
CA ARG A 67 26.63 -18.26 7.17
C ARG A 67 26.45 -17.63 8.56
N TYR A 68 26.41 -16.31 8.66
CA TYR A 68 26.31 -15.60 9.95
C TYR A 68 25.18 -14.56 9.96
N PHE A 69 24.18 -14.75 9.11
CA PHE A 69 22.97 -13.94 9.09
C PHE A 69 22.19 -14.12 10.40
N SER A 70 21.83 -13.02 11.06
CA SER A 70 21.05 -13.06 12.29
C SER A 70 19.73 -12.30 12.14
N LEU A 71 18.61 -13.03 12.19
CA LEU A 71 17.26 -12.45 12.16
C LEU A 71 17.06 -11.37 13.24
N ARG A 72 17.59 -11.60 14.44
CA ARG A 72 17.46 -10.66 15.56
C ARG A 72 18.11 -9.32 15.27
N ARG A 73 19.27 -9.31 14.61
CA ARG A 73 19.98 -8.09 14.21
C ARG A 73 19.23 -7.36 13.11
N THR A 74 18.75 -8.10 12.10
CA THR A 74 17.94 -7.54 11.01
C THR A 74 16.65 -6.87 11.51
N VAL A 75 15.93 -7.51 12.44
CA VAL A 75 14.72 -6.93 13.05
C VAL A 75 15.03 -5.68 13.88
N ALA A 76 16.16 -5.67 14.60
CA ALA A 76 16.58 -4.49 15.35
C ALA A 76 16.84 -3.29 14.42
N ILE A 77 17.50 -3.52 13.27
CA ILE A 77 17.72 -2.50 12.24
C ILE A 77 16.38 -2.05 11.64
N ALA A 78 15.48 -2.98 11.34
CA ALA A 78 14.15 -2.66 10.83
C ALA A 78 13.37 -1.73 11.77
N ARG A 79 13.45 -1.97 13.07
CA ARG A 79 12.81 -1.11 14.08
C ARG A 79 13.42 0.29 14.14
N VAL A 80 14.73 0.41 13.92
CA VAL A 80 15.40 1.72 13.83
C VAL A 80 14.96 2.45 12.56
N ALA A 81 14.95 1.77 11.41
CA ALA A 81 14.48 2.33 10.14
C ALA A 81 13.02 2.80 10.24
N MET A 82 12.17 2.04 10.96
CA MET A 82 10.79 2.43 11.24
C MET A 82 10.72 3.76 12.00
N LYS A 83 11.44 3.88 13.12
CA LYS A 83 11.45 5.14 13.90
C LYS A 83 11.93 6.33 13.07
N GLU A 84 12.94 6.12 12.24
CA GLU A 84 13.50 7.15 11.40
C GLU A 84 12.50 7.65 10.35
N ALA A 85 11.79 6.74 9.67
CA ALA A 85 10.74 7.10 8.72
C ALA A 85 9.60 7.88 9.39
N ILE A 86 9.17 7.50 10.60
CA ILE A 86 8.16 8.25 11.35
C ILE A 86 8.65 9.68 11.64
N ARG A 87 9.89 9.83 12.11
CA ARG A 87 10.50 11.14 12.42
C ARG A 87 10.63 12.04 11.20
N ARG A 88 10.76 11.45 10.01
CA ARG A 88 10.84 12.15 8.72
C ARG A 88 9.51 12.63 8.18
N LYS A 89 8.48 12.69 9.01
CA LYS A 89 7.15 13.18 8.64
C LYS A 89 6.49 12.36 7.53
N VAL A 90 6.84 11.07 7.40
CA VAL A 90 6.14 10.13 6.49
C VAL A 90 4.63 10.10 6.81
N LEU A 91 4.26 10.36 8.07
CA LEU A 91 2.87 10.49 8.50
C LEU A 91 2.13 11.70 7.92
N VAL A 92 2.81 12.66 7.27
CA VAL A 92 2.15 13.77 6.54
C VAL A 92 1.19 13.24 5.46
N VAL A 93 1.45 12.05 4.93
CA VAL A 93 0.53 11.39 4.01
C VAL A 93 -0.86 11.21 4.62
N PHE A 94 -0.99 10.96 5.93
CA PHE A 94 -2.29 10.91 6.60
C PHE A 94 -3.00 12.26 6.63
N VAL A 95 -2.25 13.34 6.81
CA VAL A 95 -2.82 14.70 6.81
C VAL A 95 -3.35 15.03 5.42
N VAL A 96 -2.55 14.78 4.38
CA VAL A 96 -2.97 14.96 2.98
C VAL A 96 -4.19 14.09 2.67
N PHE A 97 -4.15 12.83 3.06
CA PHE A 97 -5.27 11.89 2.91
C PHE A 97 -6.55 12.39 3.57
N ALA A 98 -6.47 12.84 4.83
CA ALA A 98 -7.62 13.36 5.57
C ALA A 98 -8.21 14.62 4.93
N ILE A 99 -7.36 15.57 4.51
CA ILE A 99 -7.80 16.77 3.80
C ILE A 99 -8.53 16.39 2.51
N MET A 100 -7.93 15.51 1.72
CA MET A 100 -8.49 15.07 0.45
C MET A 100 -9.87 14.44 0.62
N PHE A 101 -10.08 13.67 1.69
CA PHE A 101 -11.37 13.05 2.03
C PHE A 101 -12.40 14.06 2.55
N LEU A 102 -11.96 15.07 3.30
CA LEU A 102 -12.84 16.15 3.75
C LEU A 102 -13.38 16.94 2.56
N PHE A 103 -12.51 17.27 1.59
CA PHE A 103 -12.92 17.88 0.33
C PHE A 103 -13.81 16.93 -0.47
N ALA A 104 -13.46 15.66 -0.57
CA ALA A 104 -14.27 14.66 -1.24
C ALA A 104 -15.71 14.61 -0.70
N GLY A 105 -15.90 14.65 0.62
CA GLY A 105 -17.23 14.68 1.23
C GLY A 105 -18.10 15.88 0.81
N PHE A 106 -17.48 17.00 0.43
CA PHE A 106 -18.19 18.17 -0.10
C PHE A 106 -18.52 18.02 -1.61
N PHE A 107 -17.60 17.43 -2.38
CA PHE A 107 -17.72 17.36 -3.85
C PHE A 107 -18.38 16.07 -4.37
N LEU A 108 -18.40 14.98 -3.61
CA LEU A 108 -19.10 13.75 -3.99
C LEU A 108 -20.62 13.95 -3.84
N ASP A 109 -21.21 14.47 -4.90
CA ASP A 109 -22.66 14.62 -5.01
C ASP A 109 -23.32 13.24 -5.20
N THR A 110 -24.29 12.91 -4.34
CA THR A 110 -25.05 11.65 -4.37
C THR A 110 -26.05 11.55 -5.54
N LYS A 111 -26.00 12.50 -6.49
CA LYS A 111 -26.84 12.56 -7.70
C LYS A 111 -26.55 11.49 -8.74
N SER A 112 -25.48 10.70 -8.60
CA SER A 112 -25.19 9.63 -9.56
C SER A 112 -26.06 8.39 -9.29
N GLU A 113 -26.47 7.69 -10.36
CA GLU A 113 -27.28 6.46 -10.28
C GLU A 113 -26.59 5.33 -9.47
N HIS A 114 -25.28 5.47 -9.21
CA HIS A 114 -24.44 4.50 -8.51
C HIS A 114 -23.49 5.15 -7.49
N PRO A 115 -24.00 5.70 -6.36
CA PRO A 115 -23.19 6.44 -5.39
C PRO A 115 -22.08 5.58 -4.78
N ALA A 116 -22.32 4.28 -4.55
CA ALA A 116 -21.32 3.36 -4.03
C ALA A 116 -20.08 3.24 -4.94
N ARG A 117 -20.27 3.21 -6.27
CA ARG A 117 -19.16 3.13 -7.24
C ARG A 117 -18.32 4.41 -7.18
N LEU A 118 -18.94 5.58 -7.11
CA LEU A 118 -18.23 6.86 -7.05
C LEU A 118 -17.35 6.95 -5.79
N TYR A 119 -17.90 6.65 -4.62
CA TYR A 119 -17.17 6.66 -3.35
C TYR A 119 -16.02 5.64 -3.36
N LEU A 120 -16.28 4.40 -3.81
CA LEU A 120 -15.27 3.36 -3.84
C LEU A 120 -14.14 3.69 -4.83
N SER A 121 -14.47 4.11 -6.06
CA SER A 121 -13.47 4.50 -7.05
C SER A 121 -12.61 5.66 -6.55
N PHE A 122 -13.22 6.70 -5.98
CA PHE A 122 -12.46 7.83 -5.44
C PHE A 122 -11.49 7.40 -4.34
N VAL A 123 -11.96 6.64 -3.36
CA VAL A 123 -11.18 6.15 -2.22
C VAL A 123 -10.02 5.26 -2.66
N LEU A 124 -10.29 4.30 -3.55
CA LEU A 124 -9.27 3.38 -4.05
C LEU A 124 -8.22 4.10 -4.90
N THR A 125 -8.64 4.97 -5.82
CA THR A 125 -7.73 5.75 -6.67
C THR A 125 -6.85 6.68 -5.83
N THR A 126 -7.45 7.40 -4.88
CA THR A 126 -6.74 8.31 -3.97
C THR A 126 -5.68 7.57 -3.16
N THR A 127 -6.07 6.46 -2.54
CA THR A 127 -5.17 5.63 -1.73
C THR A 127 -4.01 5.11 -2.59
N THR A 128 -4.30 4.65 -3.81
CA THR A 128 -3.29 4.18 -4.76
C THR A 128 -2.25 5.25 -5.06
N PHE A 129 -2.67 6.45 -5.46
CA PHE A 129 -1.74 7.54 -5.77
C PHE A 129 -0.91 7.97 -4.56
N LEU A 130 -1.52 8.13 -3.39
CA LEU A 130 -0.79 8.54 -2.18
C LEU A 130 0.25 7.51 -1.75
N VAL A 131 -0.09 6.22 -1.82
CA VAL A 131 0.86 5.14 -1.48
C VAL A 131 1.99 5.06 -2.52
N LEU A 132 1.70 5.25 -3.81
CA LEU A 132 2.72 5.31 -4.86
C LEU A 132 3.71 6.46 -4.64
N PHE A 133 3.21 7.68 -4.40
CA PHE A 133 4.08 8.82 -4.11
C PHE A 133 4.90 8.62 -2.83
N LEU A 134 4.28 8.06 -1.79
CA LEU A 134 4.97 7.74 -0.55
C LEU A 134 6.11 6.74 -0.78
N ALA A 135 5.83 5.64 -1.46
CA ALA A 135 6.82 4.60 -1.75
C ALA A 135 7.98 5.15 -2.61
N LEU A 136 7.66 5.98 -3.61
CA LEU A 136 8.65 6.66 -4.44
C LEU A 136 9.58 7.54 -3.60
N PHE A 137 9.03 8.45 -2.79
CA PHE A 137 9.82 9.38 -2.01
C PHE A 137 10.62 8.70 -0.91
N VAL A 138 10.02 7.73 -0.20
CA VAL A 138 10.75 6.95 0.82
C VAL A 138 11.90 6.20 0.17
N SER A 139 11.68 5.55 -0.99
CA SER A 139 12.72 4.81 -1.69
C SER A 139 13.87 5.72 -2.12
N VAL A 140 13.57 6.78 -2.89
CA VAL A 140 14.57 7.70 -3.47
C VAL A 140 15.37 8.41 -2.39
N PHE A 141 14.71 8.88 -1.32
CA PHE A 141 15.38 9.66 -0.29
C PHE A 141 15.93 8.84 0.87
N SER A 142 15.59 7.55 1.03
CA SER A 142 16.03 6.73 2.17
C SER A 142 17.55 6.60 2.30
N LEU A 143 18.26 6.48 1.19
CA LEU A 143 19.71 6.25 1.15
C LEU A 143 20.52 7.56 1.15
N PRO A 144 20.25 8.53 0.26
CA PRO A 144 21.03 9.77 0.18
C PRO A 144 21.00 10.57 1.48
N SER A 145 19.84 10.61 2.12
CA SER A 145 19.67 11.30 3.40
C SER A 145 20.49 10.67 4.52
N ASP A 146 20.61 9.35 4.57
CA ASP A 146 21.41 8.67 5.60
C ASP A 146 22.91 8.88 5.38
N ILE A 147 23.33 9.03 4.12
CA ILE A 147 24.69 9.43 3.75
C ILE A 147 24.95 10.88 4.19
N ALA A 148 24.03 11.80 3.85
CA ALA A 148 24.16 13.22 4.17
C ALA A 148 24.29 13.49 5.68
N HIS A 149 23.51 12.76 6.50
CA HIS A 149 23.55 12.90 7.96
C HIS A 149 24.65 12.06 8.63
N ARG A 150 25.53 11.41 7.86
CA ARG A 150 26.62 10.55 8.33
C ARG A 150 26.18 9.38 9.24
N THR A 151 24.88 9.09 9.29
CA THR A 151 24.31 8.05 10.16
C THR A 151 24.84 6.67 9.79
N ILE A 152 25.09 6.42 8.49
CA ILE A 152 25.62 5.13 7.99
C ILE A 152 26.98 4.80 8.62
N TYR A 153 27.87 5.79 8.79
CA TYR A 153 29.22 5.56 9.32
C TYR A 153 29.22 5.06 10.77
N THR A 154 28.19 5.39 11.55
CA THR A 154 28.05 4.90 12.93
C THR A 154 27.48 3.49 13.02
N VAL A 155 26.79 3.03 11.97
CA VAL A 155 26.23 1.67 11.90
C VAL A 155 27.28 0.68 11.41
N VAL A 156 28.15 1.10 10.48
CA VAL A 156 29.20 0.26 9.88
C VAL A 156 30.35 -0.05 10.86
N THR A 157 30.54 0.74 11.93
CA THR A 157 31.54 0.44 12.97
C THR A 157 31.13 -0.69 13.90
N LYS A 158 29.84 -1.04 13.95
CA LYS A 158 29.37 -2.27 14.62
C LYS A 158 29.55 -3.44 13.64
N PRO A 159 29.83 -4.67 14.11
CA PRO A 159 29.95 -5.85 13.24
C PRO A 159 28.57 -6.26 12.69
N VAL A 160 27.99 -5.42 11.85
CA VAL A 160 26.68 -5.55 11.21
C VAL A 160 26.94 -5.62 9.70
N ARG A 161 26.41 -6.65 9.05
CA ARG A 161 26.70 -6.90 7.64
C ARG A 161 25.88 -5.97 6.76
N ALA A 162 26.40 -5.62 5.59
CA ALA A 162 25.71 -4.75 4.63
C ALA A 162 24.36 -5.35 4.20
N SER A 163 24.30 -6.67 3.99
CA SER A 163 23.08 -7.41 3.66
C SER A 163 21.99 -7.27 4.73
N GLU A 164 22.34 -7.30 6.02
CA GLU A 164 21.39 -7.14 7.12
C GLU A 164 20.92 -5.70 7.29
N ILE A 165 21.76 -4.73 6.96
CA ILE A 165 21.37 -3.31 6.90
C ILE A 165 20.31 -3.13 5.81
N VAL A 166 20.59 -3.63 4.59
CA VAL A 166 19.66 -3.51 3.45
C VAL A 166 18.34 -4.23 3.74
N LEU A 167 18.40 -5.50 4.15
CA LEU A 167 17.21 -6.29 4.49
C LEU A 167 16.42 -5.66 5.64
N GLY A 168 17.10 -5.21 6.70
CA GLY A 168 16.48 -4.55 7.83
C GLY A 168 15.73 -3.29 7.39
N ARG A 169 16.34 -2.46 6.53
CA ARG A 169 15.67 -1.25 6.01
C ARG A 169 14.48 -1.58 5.11
N ILE A 170 14.61 -2.56 4.21
CA ILE A 170 13.49 -3.02 3.38
C ILE A 170 12.33 -3.43 4.27
N LEU A 171 12.56 -4.31 5.25
CA LEU A 171 11.53 -4.76 6.20
C LEU A 171 10.94 -3.60 7.01
N GLY A 172 11.76 -2.66 7.47
CA GLY A 172 11.30 -1.49 8.23
C GLY A 172 10.39 -0.57 7.42
N PHE A 173 10.75 -0.29 6.16
CA PHE A 173 9.93 0.54 5.27
C PHE A 173 8.68 -0.19 4.79
N THR A 174 8.76 -1.49 4.49
CA THR A 174 7.58 -2.31 4.18
C THR A 174 6.62 -2.31 5.36
N ALA A 175 7.09 -2.51 6.60
CA ALA A 175 6.25 -2.50 7.79
C ALA A 175 5.53 -1.16 7.98
N ILE A 176 6.21 -0.02 7.75
CA ILE A 176 5.56 1.30 7.79
C ILE A 176 4.56 1.48 6.66
N GLY A 177 4.93 1.10 5.44
CA GLY A 177 4.02 1.18 4.30
C GLY A 177 2.73 0.39 4.57
N THR A 178 2.87 -0.82 5.12
CA THR A 178 1.74 -1.65 5.55
C THR A 178 0.93 -0.98 6.66
N LEU A 179 1.57 -0.39 7.67
CA LEU A 179 0.87 0.31 8.75
C LEU A 179 0.08 1.52 8.24
N ILE A 180 0.67 2.28 7.32
CA ILE A 180 0.01 3.45 6.69
C ILE A 180 -1.17 2.97 5.85
N LEU A 181 -0.98 1.94 5.03
CA LEU A 181 -2.04 1.35 4.22
C LEU A 181 -3.18 0.82 5.09
N ALA A 182 -2.88 0.19 6.22
CA ALA A 182 -3.89 -0.26 7.18
C ALA A 182 -4.66 0.91 7.80
N GLY A 183 -3.98 2.01 8.16
CA GLY A 183 -4.65 3.22 8.63
C GLY A 183 -5.54 3.86 7.56
N MET A 184 -5.06 3.93 6.31
CA MET A 184 -5.82 4.41 5.16
C MET A 184 -7.04 3.52 4.89
N LEU A 185 -6.91 2.20 5.01
CA LEU A 185 -8.01 1.25 4.88
C LEU A 185 -9.10 1.54 5.92
N VAL A 186 -8.74 1.72 7.19
CA VAL A 186 -9.70 2.04 8.26
C VAL A 186 -10.39 3.38 7.99
N GLY A 187 -9.61 4.43 7.69
CA GLY A 187 -10.18 5.75 7.37
C GLY A 187 -11.11 5.71 6.15
N SER A 188 -10.70 4.96 5.12
CA SER A 188 -11.49 4.70 3.92
C SER A 188 -12.80 4.01 4.19
N TYR A 189 -12.76 2.94 4.97
CA TYR A 189 -13.95 2.19 5.38
C TYR A 189 -14.93 3.09 6.14
N VAL A 190 -14.44 3.85 7.12
CA VAL A 190 -15.28 4.77 7.90
C VAL A 190 -15.90 5.84 7.00
N PHE A 191 -15.14 6.43 6.09
CA PHE A 191 -15.63 7.44 5.16
C PHE A 191 -16.72 6.89 4.24
N VAL A 192 -16.53 5.72 3.65
CA VAL A 192 -17.50 5.09 2.75
C VAL A 192 -18.78 4.69 3.51
N VAL A 193 -18.66 4.04 4.67
CA VAL A 193 -19.82 3.64 5.47
C VAL A 193 -20.60 4.86 5.98
N ARG A 194 -19.91 5.90 6.46
CA ARG A 194 -20.57 7.12 6.92
C ARG A 194 -21.15 7.92 5.77
N GLY A 195 -20.44 7.96 4.65
CA GLY A 195 -20.82 8.65 3.43
C GLY A 195 -22.03 8.03 2.74
N MET A 196 -22.27 6.72 2.87
CA MET A 196 -23.45 6.03 2.29
C MET A 196 -24.61 5.85 3.28
N ARG A 197 -24.41 6.11 4.58
CA ARG A 197 -25.48 6.04 5.58
C ARG A 197 -26.43 7.23 5.41
N HIS A 198 -27.51 7.01 4.68
CA HIS A 198 -28.66 7.91 4.58
C HIS A 198 -29.93 7.13 4.88
N THR A 199 -30.86 7.75 5.58
CA THR A 199 -32.20 7.22 5.81
C THR A 199 -33.14 7.88 4.82
N HIS A 200 -33.92 7.09 4.09
CA HIS A 200 -35.07 7.62 3.36
C HIS A 200 -36.32 7.36 4.20
N ALA A 201 -37.19 8.37 4.34
CA ALA A 201 -38.54 8.15 4.82
C ALA A 201 -39.41 7.53 3.69
N VAL A 202 -40.60 7.05 4.00
CA VAL A 202 -41.54 6.56 2.97
C VAL A 202 -42.33 7.75 2.44
N ASP A 203 -42.37 7.93 1.11
CA ASP A 203 -43.17 8.97 0.45
C ASP A 203 -44.52 8.38 0.04
N GLY A 204 -45.59 8.83 0.69
CA GLY A 204 -46.96 8.44 0.35
C GLY A 204 -47.47 7.15 1.01
N ALA A 205 -48.63 6.68 0.53
CA ALA A 205 -49.33 5.51 1.05
C ALA A 205 -48.74 4.20 0.52
N LEU A 206 -48.63 3.20 1.40
CA LEU A 206 -48.15 1.86 1.04
C LEU A 206 -49.25 1.11 0.25
N GLU A 207 -48.93 0.63 -0.95
CA GLU A 207 -49.81 -0.22 -1.73
C GLU A 207 -49.60 -1.70 -1.35
N ALA A 208 -50.63 -2.35 -0.81
CA ALA A 208 -50.60 -3.78 -0.54
C ALA A 208 -50.81 -4.55 -1.86
N THR A 209 -49.80 -5.33 -2.26
CA THR A 209 -49.85 -6.23 -3.43
C THR A 209 -49.78 -7.67 -2.96
N GLU A 210 -50.61 -8.55 -3.52
CA GLU A 210 -50.53 -9.98 -3.24
C GLU A 210 -49.40 -10.61 -4.06
N GLY A 211 -48.43 -11.21 -3.36
CA GLY A 211 -47.37 -11.99 -4.01
C GLY A 211 -47.90 -13.35 -4.49
N PRO A 212 -47.14 -14.05 -5.37
CA PRO A 212 -47.52 -15.37 -5.89
C PRO A 212 -47.85 -16.43 -4.82
N ASP A 213 -47.35 -16.25 -3.60
CA ASP A 213 -47.56 -17.11 -2.44
C ASP A 213 -48.80 -16.74 -1.59
N GLY A 214 -49.66 -15.83 -2.05
CA GLY A 214 -50.85 -15.36 -1.31
C GLY A 214 -50.55 -14.46 -0.10
N LYS A 215 -49.30 -14.02 0.07
CA LYS A 215 -48.87 -13.10 1.14
C LYS A 215 -48.93 -11.65 0.68
N ARG A 216 -49.47 -10.76 1.53
CA ARG A 216 -49.47 -9.31 1.30
C ARG A 216 -48.05 -8.75 1.40
N ARG A 217 -47.57 -8.18 0.30
CA ARG A 217 -46.34 -7.39 0.23
C ARG A 217 -46.70 -5.91 0.15
N TRP A 218 -45.92 -5.07 0.79
CA TRP A 218 -46.13 -3.62 0.79
C TRP A 218 -45.18 -3.00 -0.22
N GLN A 219 -45.73 -2.46 -1.30
CA GLN A 219 -45.01 -1.71 -2.31
C GLN A 219 -45.12 -0.21 -2.01
N GLY A 220 -44.02 0.50 -2.12
CA GLY A 220 -43.97 1.93 -1.84
C GLY A 220 -42.76 2.60 -2.46
N ILE A 221 -42.80 3.93 -2.47
CA ILE A 221 -41.70 4.78 -2.93
C ILE A 221 -41.15 5.50 -1.71
N THR A 222 -39.83 5.64 -1.60
CA THR A 222 -39.23 6.42 -0.52
C THR A 222 -39.19 7.91 -0.85
N THR A 223 -39.10 8.77 0.17
CA THR A 223 -38.94 10.21 0.04
C THR A 223 -37.69 10.54 -0.76
N LEU A 224 -37.75 11.67 -1.46
CA LEU A 224 -36.65 12.21 -2.25
C LEU A 224 -35.58 12.82 -1.31
N ASP A 225 -34.95 11.98 -0.50
CA ASP A 225 -33.82 12.37 0.34
C ASP A 225 -32.52 12.26 -0.45
N ARG A 226 -31.71 13.32 -0.41
CA ARG A 226 -30.47 13.43 -1.18
C ARG A 226 -30.66 13.14 -2.69
N HIS A 227 -31.78 13.60 -3.24
CA HIS A 227 -32.08 13.63 -4.68
C HIS A 227 -32.21 12.26 -5.37
N HIS A 228 -32.40 11.17 -4.63
CA HIS A 228 -32.75 9.86 -5.19
C HIS A 228 -33.81 9.16 -4.33
N ARG A 229 -34.57 8.26 -4.95
CA ARG A 229 -35.66 7.51 -4.30
C ARG A 229 -35.59 6.05 -4.70
N HIS A 230 -35.93 5.17 -3.77
CA HIS A 230 -35.95 3.73 -3.98
C HIS A 230 -37.40 3.24 -4.01
N LYS A 231 -37.68 2.30 -4.92
CA LYS A 231 -38.90 1.47 -4.87
C LYS A 231 -38.60 0.22 -4.07
N PHE A 232 -39.43 -0.12 -3.10
CA PHE A 232 -39.38 -1.40 -2.40
C PHE A 232 -40.63 -2.22 -2.70
N THR A 233 -40.49 -3.55 -2.61
CA THR A 233 -41.50 -4.56 -2.94
C THR A 233 -41.43 -5.70 -1.95
#